data_AF-A0A958WCE5-F1
#
_entry.id   AF-A0A958WCE5-F1
#
_cell.length_a   1.000
_cell.length_b   1.000
_cell.length_c   1.000
_cell.angle_alpha   90.00
_cell.angle_beta   90.00
_cell.angle_gamma   90.00
#
_symmetry.space_group_name_H-M   'P 1'
#
loop_
_entity.id
_entity.type
_entity.pdbx_description
1 polymer ?
#
loop_
_entity_poly.entity_id
_entity_poly.type
_entity_poly.pdbx_seq_one_letter_code
_entity_poly.pdbx_strand_id
1 'polypeptide(L)'
;LFRVRNKKETIYCYDEQEKQAAINKLGNKPEITRFKGLGEISPNEFAAFIGENMRVEPIMQREDTSIEKLLSFYMGKNTPERQTFIIDKLRVEKDLVEEEVIKE
;
A
#
# COMPACT_ATOMS: atom_id res chain seq x y z
N LEU A 1 -3.86 -0.17 -2.32
CA LEU A 1 -4.43 -1.25 -3.14
C LEU A 1 -5.55 -0.70 -4.00
N PHE A 2 -5.50 -0.97 -5.29
CA PHE A 2 -6.46 -0.54 -6.30
C PHE A 2 -6.91 -1.73 -7.15
N ARG A 3 -8.14 -1.68 -7.64
CA ARG A 3 -8.63 -2.54 -8.71
C ARG A 3 -8.95 -1.68 -9.91
N VAL A 4 -8.31 -1.96 -11.03
CA VAL A 4 -8.56 -1.31 -12.32
C VAL A 4 -9.18 -2.34 -13.24
N ARG A 5 -10.40 -2.12 -13.71
CA ARG A 5 -11.13 -3.09 -14.53
C ARG A 5 -11.81 -2.48 -15.73
N ASN A 6 -12.00 -3.28 -16.77
CA ASN A 6 -12.93 -2.99 -17.87
C ASN A 6 -13.89 -4.18 -18.06
N LYS A 7 -14.63 -4.21 -19.17
CA LYS A 7 -15.58 -5.29 -19.47
C LYS A 7 -14.91 -6.67 -19.73
N LYS A 8 -13.60 -6.72 -19.92
CA LYS A 8 -12.85 -7.91 -20.34
C LYS A 8 -11.81 -8.37 -19.31
N GLU A 9 -11.12 -7.45 -18.65
CA GLU A 9 -9.98 -7.72 -17.78
C GLU A 9 -10.08 -6.91 -16.47
N THR A 10 -9.62 -7.51 -15.37
CA THR A 10 -9.52 -6.91 -14.04
C THR A 10 -8.09 -7.06 -13.55
N ILE A 11 -7.48 -5.95 -13.11
CA ILE A 11 -6.09 -5.88 -12.65
C ILE A 11 -6.05 -5.32 -11.23
N TYR A 12 -5.33 -5.98 -10.32
CA TYR A 12 -5.09 -5.49 -8.96
C TYR A 12 -3.70 -4.87 -8.84
N CYS A 13 -3.64 -3.69 -8.24
CA CYS A 13 -2.43 -2.87 -8.14
C CYS A 13 -2.15 -2.52 -6.67
N TYR A 14 -0.93 -2.71 -6.21
CA TYR A 14 -0.52 -2.55 -4.80
C TYR A 14 0.07 -1.16 -4.53
N ASP A 15 0.61 -0.52 -5.56
CA ASP A 15 1.12 0.85 -5.52
C ASP A 15 0.55 1.72 -6.65
N GLU A 16 0.97 2.99 -6.64
CA GLU A 16 0.51 4.01 -7.57
C GLU A 16 1.08 3.82 -9.00
N GLN A 17 2.28 3.24 -9.11
CA GLN A 17 2.94 2.99 -10.39
C GLN A 17 2.22 1.88 -11.16
N GLU A 18 1.87 0.79 -10.46
CA GLU A 18 1.05 -0.30 -10.98
C GLU A 18 -0.33 0.22 -11.41
N LYS A 19 -0.94 1.12 -10.61
CA LYS A 19 -2.23 1.75 -10.95
C LYS A 19 -2.14 2.47 -12.29
N GLN A 20 -1.15 3.34 -12.47
CA GLN A 20 -1.01 4.12 -13.70
C GLN A 20 -0.71 3.23 -14.91
N ALA A 21 0.12 2.20 -14.74
CA ALA A 21 0.40 1.21 -15.78
C ALA A 21 -0.88 0.44 -16.19
N ALA A 22 -1.71 0.03 -15.22
CA ALA A 22 -2.97 -0.67 -15.49
C ALA A 22 -3.99 0.22 -16.20
N ILE A 23 -4.09 1.50 -15.82
CA ILE A 23 -4.95 2.48 -16.50
C ILE A 23 -4.52 2.62 -17.97
N ASN A 24 -3.23 2.81 -18.22
CA ASN A 24 -2.68 2.93 -19.57
C ASN A 24 -2.89 1.66 -20.41
N LYS A 25 -2.76 0.47 -19.79
CA LYS A 25 -2.99 -0.82 -20.45
C LYS A 25 -4.45 -1.03 -20.84
N LEU A 26 -5.39 -0.72 -19.95
CA LEU A 26 -6.82 -0.95 -20.17
C LEU A 26 -7.47 0.13 -21.02
N GLY A 27 -6.88 1.34 -21.06
CA GLY A 27 -7.17 2.41 -22.01
C GLY A 27 -8.56 3.02 -21.84
N ASN A 28 -9.58 2.38 -22.43
CA ASN A 28 -10.97 2.84 -22.51
C ASN A 28 -11.59 3.05 -21.11
N LYS A 29 -11.35 4.22 -20.51
CA LYS A 29 -11.90 4.70 -19.22
C LYS A 29 -12.19 3.54 -18.25
N PRO A 30 -11.15 2.84 -17.77
CA PRO A 30 -11.36 1.72 -16.86
C PRO A 30 -12.00 2.19 -15.56
N GLU A 31 -12.80 1.33 -14.95
CA GLU A 31 -13.34 1.53 -13.61
C GLU A 31 -12.22 1.31 -12.58
N ILE A 32 -11.99 2.30 -11.72
CA ILE A 32 -10.95 2.26 -10.70
C ILE A 32 -11.61 2.24 -9.32
N THR A 33 -11.33 1.21 -8.53
CA THR A 33 -11.73 1.12 -7.12
C THR A 33 -10.48 1.21 -6.25
N ARG A 34 -10.46 2.11 -5.26
CA ARG A 34 -9.41 2.17 -4.23
C ARG A 34 -9.93 1.52 -2.96
N PHE A 35 -9.26 0.46 -2.49
CA PHE A 35 -9.61 -0.19 -1.22
C PHE A 35 -8.87 0.51 -0.07
N LYS A 36 -9.61 1.06 0.90
CA LYS A 36 -9.00 1.66 2.11
C LYS A 36 -8.75 0.64 3.21
N GLY A 37 -9.44 -0.49 3.16
CA GLY A 37 -9.25 -1.61 4.08
C GLY A 37 -9.74 -2.92 3.47
N LEU A 38 -9.40 -4.04 4.12
CA LEU A 38 -9.74 -5.37 3.62
C LEU A 38 -11.25 -5.65 3.61
N GLY A 39 -12.02 -4.99 4.48
CA GLY A 39 -13.48 -5.16 4.55
C GLY A 39 -14.26 -4.59 3.36
N GLU A 40 -13.62 -3.80 2.50
CA GLU A 40 -14.22 -3.30 1.25
C GLU A 40 -14.13 -4.33 0.10
N ILE A 41 -13.37 -5.41 0.29
CA ILE A 41 -13.21 -6.49 -0.69
C ILE A 41 -14.20 -7.60 -0.36
N SER A 42 -14.91 -8.11 -1.37
CA SER A 42 -15.83 -9.22 -1.16
C SER A 42 -15.09 -10.52 -0.78
N PRO A 43 -15.66 -11.41 0.05
CA PRO A 43 -14.97 -12.64 0.46
C PRO A 43 -14.50 -13.52 -0.69
N ASN A 44 -15.32 -13.65 -1.74
CA ASN A 44 -14.98 -14.44 -2.93
C ASN A 44 -13.81 -13.84 -3.71
N GLU A 45 -13.75 -12.51 -3.80
CA GLU A 45 -12.66 -11.78 -4.45
C GLU A 45 -11.37 -11.88 -3.62
N PHE A 46 -11.48 -11.76 -2.29
CA PHE A 46 -10.34 -11.85 -1.39
C PHE A 46 -9.70 -13.25 -1.41
N ALA A 47 -10.52 -14.31 -1.49
CA ALA A 47 -10.04 -15.69 -1.57
C ALA A 47 -9.08 -15.92 -2.75
N ALA A 48 -9.25 -15.21 -3.87
CA ALA A 48 -8.38 -15.32 -5.04
C ALA A 48 -6.95 -14.80 -4.79
N PHE A 49 -6.73 -13.98 -3.76
CA PHE A 49 -5.40 -13.53 -3.35
C PHE A 49 -4.69 -14.52 -2.44
N ILE A 50 -5.41 -15.54 -1.94
CA ILE A 50 -4.87 -16.54 -1.03
C ILE A 50 -4.52 -17.80 -1.82
N GLY A 51 -3.24 -18.01 -2.06
CA GLY A 51 -2.74 -19.18 -2.78
C GLY A 51 -1.25 -19.08 -3.08
N GLU A 52 -0.77 -19.92 -3.98
CA GLU A 52 0.66 -20.01 -4.33
C GLU A 52 1.22 -18.72 -4.96
N ASN A 53 0.36 -17.95 -5.63
CA ASN A 53 0.72 -16.66 -6.23
C ASN A 53 0.54 -15.46 -5.28
N MET A 54 0.35 -15.71 -3.98
CA MET A 54 0.24 -14.65 -3.00
C MET A 54 1.56 -13.86 -2.95
N ARG A 55 1.45 -12.52 -2.98
CA ARG A 55 2.60 -11.62 -2.78
C ARG A 55 2.98 -11.56 -1.30
N VAL A 56 3.69 -12.58 -0.83
CA VAL A 56 4.18 -12.67 0.56
C VAL A 56 5.53 -11.97 0.66
N GLU A 57 5.67 -11.06 1.63
CA GLU A 57 6.96 -10.47 1.99
C GLU A 57 7.52 -11.20 3.24
N PRO A 58 8.52 -12.09 3.09
CA PRO A 58 9.08 -12.80 4.21
C PRO A 58 9.92 -11.87 5.09
N ILE A 59 9.69 -11.93 6.41
CA ILE A 59 10.49 -11.16 7.37
C ILE A 59 11.81 -11.90 7.61
N MET A 60 12.91 -11.32 7.11
CA MET A 60 14.26 -11.81 7.39
C MET A 60 14.81 -11.13 8.64
N GLN A 61 15.22 -11.94 9.63
CA GLN A 61 15.90 -11.43 10.81
C GLN A 61 17.36 -11.12 10.47
N ARG A 62 17.81 -9.90 10.77
CA ARG A 62 19.23 -9.55 10.68
C ARG A 62 19.91 -9.93 12.00
N GLU A 63 21.03 -10.64 11.92
CA GLU A 63 21.75 -11.17 13.09
C GLU A 63 22.25 -10.07 14.05
N ASP A 64 22.39 -8.84 13.55
CA ASP A 64 22.87 -7.67 14.29
C ASP A 64 21.79 -6.94 15.11
N THR A 65 20.52 -7.30 14.92
CA THR A 65 19.38 -6.57 15.51
C THR A 65 18.72 -7.41 16.62
N SER A 66 19.00 -7.05 17.87
CA SER A 66 18.29 -7.63 19.02
C SER A 66 16.80 -7.28 18.96
N ILE A 67 15.95 -8.30 18.78
CA ILE A 67 14.48 -8.17 18.73
C ILE A 67 13.96 -7.47 20.00
N GLU A 68 14.51 -7.81 21.17
CA GLU A 68 14.11 -7.22 22.44
C GLU A 68 14.34 -5.70 22.47
N LYS A 69 15.49 -5.23 21.98
CA LYS A 69 15.79 -3.80 21.89
C LYS A 69 14.85 -3.09 20.91
N LEU A 70 14.60 -3.71 19.75
CA LEU A 70 13.71 -3.15 18.74
C LEU A 70 12.26 -3.01 19.25
N LEU A 71 11.73 -4.05 19.89
CA LEU A 71 10.39 -4.03 20.47
C LEU A 71 10.29 -3.05 21.64
N SER A 72 11.30 -3.01 22.51
CA SER A 72 11.35 -2.06 23.62
C SER A 72 11.34 -0.61 23.13
N PHE A 73 12.07 -0.33 22.04
CA PHE A 73 12.09 0.98 21.43
C PHE A 73 10.72 1.33 20.81
N TYR A 74 10.21 0.53 19.86
CA TYR A 74 8.98 0.88 19.13
C TYR A 74 7.68 0.70 19.92
N MET A 75 7.59 -0.32 20.78
CA MET A 75 6.36 -0.69 21.50
C MET A 75 6.43 -0.48 23.02
N GLY A 76 7.58 -0.07 23.56
CA GLY A 76 7.74 0.19 24.99
C GLY A 76 7.16 1.53 25.45
N LYS A 77 7.65 2.02 26.59
CA LYS A 77 7.23 3.31 27.17
C LYS A 77 7.53 4.47 26.23
N ASN A 78 6.76 5.54 26.36
CA ASN A 78 7.01 6.76 25.59
C ASN A 78 8.22 7.51 26.14
N THR A 79 9.37 7.37 25.48
CA THR A 79 10.62 8.04 25.86
C THR A 79 10.84 9.29 24.98
N PRO A 80 11.54 10.32 25.50
CA PRO A 80 11.92 11.49 24.69
C PRO A 80 12.75 11.11 23.46
N GLU A 81 13.65 10.14 23.60
CA GLU A 81 14.48 9.61 22.50
C GLU A 81 13.63 9.07 21.34
N ARG A 82 12.59 8.29 21.66
CA ARG A 82 11.64 7.78 20.67
C ARG A 82 10.86 8.90 20.00
N GLN A 83 10.44 9.90 20.78
CA GLN A 83 9.72 11.05 20.24
C GLN A 83 10.59 11.83 19.24
N THR A 84 11.82 12.17 19.61
CA THR A 84 12.76 12.86 18.71
C THR A 84 13.03 12.03 17.46
N PHE A 85 13.23 10.71 17.61
CA PHE A 85 13.42 9.81 16.47
C PHE A 85 12.21 9.82 15.51
N ILE A 86 10.98 9.72 16.03
CA ILE A 86 9.77 9.74 15.19
C ILE A 86 9.64 11.09 14.49
N ILE A 87 9.90 12.20 15.18
CA ILE A 87 9.83 13.55 14.58
C ILE A 87 10.85 13.69 13.45
N ASP A 88 12.09 13.23 13.64
CA ASP A 88 13.13 13.26 12.59
C ASP A 88 12.74 12.44 11.35
N LYS A 89 12.03 11.31 11.55
CA LYS A 89 11.59 10.44 10.45
C LYS A 89 10.19 10.75 9.95
N LEU A 90 9.49 11.72 10.53
CA LEU A 90 8.14 12.09 10.12
C LEU A 90 8.20 12.70 8.72
N ARG A 91 7.75 11.93 7.73
CA ARG A 91 7.54 12.44 6.38
C ARG A 91 6.21 13.17 6.35
N VAL A 92 6.27 14.48 6.11
CA VAL A 92 5.07 15.26 5.82
C VAL A 92 4.81 15.13 4.33
N GLU A 93 3.92 14.22 3.95
CA GLU A 93 3.33 14.24 2.61
C GLU A 93 2.50 15.52 2.53
N LYS A 94 2.99 16.54 1.81
CA LYS A 94 2.14 17.66 1.42
C LYS A 94 1.10 17.09 0.47
N ASP A 95 -0.18 17.27 0.77
CA ASP A 95 -1.28 16.99 -0.15
C ASP A 95 -1.10 17.88 -1.40
N LEU A 96 -0.26 17.44 -2.35
CA LEU A 96 -0.24 17.98 -3.70
C LEU A 96 -1.55 17.50 -4.31
N VAL A 97 -2.57 18.36 -4.28
CA VAL A 97 -3.79 18.18 -5.06
C VAL A 97 -3.32 18.10 -6.51
N GLU A 98 -3.33 16.91 -7.10
CA GLU A 98 -3.11 16.75 -8.53
C GLU A 98 -4.23 17.53 -9.22
N GLU A 99 -3.90 18.70 -9.79
CA GLU A 99 -4.81 19.42 -10.66
C GLU A 99 -5.13 18.48 -11.83
N GLU A 100 -6.37 17.98 -11.88
CA GLU A 100 -6.89 17.32 -13.06
C GLU A 100 -6.76 18.30 -14.22
N VAL A 101 -5.78 18.09 -15.09
CA VAL A 101 -5.67 18.82 -16.36
C VAL A 101 -6.87 18.41 -17.21
N ILE A 102 -7.97 19.16 -17.08
CA ILE A 102 -9.11 19.10 -17.99
C ILE A 102 -8.57 19.50 -19.36
N LYS A 103 -8.36 18.51 -20.23
CA LYS A 103 -8.11 18.75 -21.65
C LYS A 103 -9.44 19.12 -22.30
N GLU A 104 -9.58 20.40 -22.62
CA GLU A 104 -10.60 20.92 -23.56
C GLU A 104 -10.39 20.35 -24.97
#